data_AF-A0A936AH26-F1
#
_entry.id   AF-A0A936AH26-F1
#
_cell.length_a   1.000
_cell.length_b   1.000
_cell.length_c   1.000
_cell.angle_alpha   90.00
_cell.angle_beta   90.00
_cell.angle_gamma   90.00
#
_symmetry.space_group_name_H-M   'P 1'
#
loop_
_entity.id
_entity.type
_entity.pdbx_description
1 polymer ?
#
loop_
_entity_poly.entity_id
_entity_poly.type
_entity_poly.pdbx_seq_one_letter_code
_entity_poly.pdbx_strand_id
1 'polypeptide(L)'
;MKSLKWYFFSLLALLLFEFLRVYFIMPLPGSQKFQTVDIAYGLHQNRWLIRSICCLLILLNLHFAYQQSKIKSMLFLVFVIFSITFIETQMMADTMFYQPKQLILKNSSENKIPLTRQIIGIQQGQEAKAYPISFLTYHHQVRDQINGQDALISYCSVCRSGRVFIPQVNGQTETFRLVGMDQFNAMFEDSKTGSWWRQENGEAITGPLKGQMLELFPSTQLSLAQWLALYPNSKIMQADPAFNSSYDSLALFEQGKSKGSLTKTDTSSWGEKSWVIGISKNNEHLAIDWNRLQREKQIVFNLGGQNCFITLTTSNADYFAFEVPFEFKNINLKQDTIFLDQFRYSLNGKCIDCPETDASKNLISLPAYQEFWHSWRTFHSNSRIY
;
A
#
# COMPACT_ATOMS: atom_id res chain seq x y z
N MET A 1 -10.24 36.51 36.66
CA MET A 1 -11.11 36.20 35.51
C MET A 1 -10.37 36.05 34.18
N LYS A 2 -9.49 36.97 33.76
CA LYS A 2 -8.74 36.84 32.49
C LYS A 2 -7.77 35.64 32.46
N SER A 3 -7.02 35.40 33.54
CA SER A 3 -6.06 34.28 33.66
C SER A 3 -6.72 32.89 33.62
N LEU A 4 -7.89 32.72 34.23
CA LEU A 4 -8.65 31.46 34.14
C LEU A 4 -9.05 31.11 32.70
N LYS A 5 -9.48 32.12 31.91
CA LYS A 5 -9.83 31.90 30.50
C LYS A 5 -8.61 31.45 29.69
N TRP A 6 -7.44 32.02 29.96
CA TRP A 6 -6.19 31.63 29.30
C TRP A 6 -5.74 30.20 29.64
N TYR A 7 -5.98 29.72 30.86
CA TYR A 7 -5.73 28.31 31.22
C TYR A 7 -6.55 27.34 30.37
N PHE A 8 -7.88 27.52 30.33
CA PHE A 8 -8.76 26.66 29.53
C PHE A 8 -8.49 26.79 28.03
N PHE A 9 -8.21 28.01 27.56
CA PHE A 9 -7.83 28.25 26.17
C PHE A 9 -6.54 27.51 25.79
N SER A 10 -5.51 27.54 26.65
CA SER A 10 -4.24 26.86 26.38
C SER A 10 -4.39 25.34 26.34
N LEU A 11 -5.21 24.79 27.23
CA LEU A 11 -5.56 23.37 27.22
C LEU A 11 -6.36 22.96 25.97
N LEU A 12 -7.34 23.78 25.56
CA LEU A 12 -8.09 23.55 24.34
C LEU A 12 -7.22 23.69 23.09
N ALA A 13 -6.29 24.66 23.08
CA ALA A 13 -5.35 24.85 21.99
C ALA A 13 -4.42 23.63 21.83
N LEU A 14 -3.92 23.08 22.93
CA LEU A 14 -3.12 21.84 22.91
C LEU A 14 -3.94 20.65 22.38
N LEU A 15 -5.18 20.48 22.86
CA LEU A 15 -6.06 19.41 22.41
C LEU A 15 -6.40 19.53 20.91
N LEU A 16 -6.73 20.75 20.46
CA LEU A 16 -7.01 21.03 19.05
C LEU A 16 -5.77 20.76 18.19
N PHE A 17 -4.58 21.15 18.65
CA PHE A 17 -3.33 20.88 17.95
C PHE A 17 -3.10 19.36 17.77
N GLU A 18 -3.22 18.57 18.84
CA GLU A 18 -3.05 17.12 18.77
C GLU A 18 -4.08 16.46 17.87
N PHE A 19 -5.34 16.92 17.93
CA PHE A 19 -6.38 16.45 17.03
C PHE A 19 -6.06 16.78 15.57
N LEU A 20 -5.68 18.02 15.25
CA LEU A 20 -5.40 18.45 13.87
C LEU A 20 -4.19 17.71 13.27
N ARG A 21 -3.14 17.45 14.08
CA ARG A 21 -1.98 16.68 13.65
C ARG A 21 -2.35 15.29 13.13
N VAL A 22 -3.37 14.66 13.73
CA VAL A 22 -3.87 13.35 13.33
C VAL A 22 -4.97 13.46 12.27
N TYR A 23 -5.85 14.46 12.38
CA TYR A 23 -6.99 14.63 11.48
C TYR A 23 -6.57 14.69 10.02
N PHE A 24 -5.50 15.40 9.69
CA PHE A 24 -5.06 15.54 8.30
C PHE A 24 -4.41 14.29 7.69
N ILE A 25 -3.96 13.34 8.52
CA ILE A 25 -3.23 12.13 8.06
C ILE A 25 -4.01 10.83 8.28
N MET A 26 -5.22 10.90 8.80
CA MET A 26 -6.08 9.73 9.02
C MET A 26 -7.38 9.88 8.21
N PRO A 27 -8.09 8.78 7.86
CA PRO A 27 -9.28 8.82 7.01
C PRO A 27 -10.53 9.29 7.77
N LEU A 28 -10.44 10.41 8.48
CA LEU A 28 -11.57 11.05 9.14
C LEU A 28 -12.43 11.80 8.12
N PRO A 29 -13.74 11.98 8.37
CA PRO A 29 -14.62 12.67 7.45
C PRO A 29 -14.06 14.02 6.98
N GLY A 30 -13.87 14.15 5.66
CA GLY A 30 -13.39 15.38 5.00
C GLY A 30 -11.87 15.56 4.92
N SER A 31 -11.09 14.89 5.77
CA SER A 31 -9.63 15.08 5.87
C SER A 31 -8.88 14.77 4.56
N GLN A 32 -9.26 13.70 3.88
CA GLN A 32 -8.56 13.15 2.71
C GLN A 32 -9.00 13.78 1.37
N LYS A 33 -9.81 14.86 1.41
CA LYS A 33 -10.36 15.50 0.20
C LYS A 33 -9.59 16.75 -0.23
N PHE A 34 -8.71 17.26 0.61
CA PHE A 34 -7.97 18.50 0.39
C PHE A 34 -6.46 18.23 0.44
N GLN A 35 -5.69 19.03 -0.29
CA GLN A 35 -4.23 19.01 -0.23
C GLN A 35 -3.75 19.58 1.12
N THR A 36 -3.69 18.72 2.13
CA THR A 36 -3.36 19.10 3.52
C THR A 36 -2.04 18.50 4.00
N VAL A 37 -1.34 17.74 3.14
CA VAL A 37 -0.11 17.04 3.51
C VAL A 37 0.98 17.99 4.03
N ASP A 38 1.19 19.14 3.39
CA ASP A 38 2.20 20.11 3.83
C ASP A 38 1.82 20.78 5.17
N ILE A 39 0.51 20.96 5.44
CA ILE A 39 0.01 21.45 6.73
C ILE A 39 0.26 20.40 7.82
N ALA A 40 -0.12 19.15 7.55
CA ALA A 40 0.09 18.03 8.45
C ALA A 40 1.58 17.85 8.79
N TYR A 41 2.43 17.94 7.78
CA TYR A 41 3.88 17.88 7.91
C TYR A 41 4.42 19.02 8.79
N GLY A 42 3.99 20.26 8.53
CA GLY A 42 4.36 21.42 9.34
C GLY A 42 3.95 21.27 10.82
N LEU A 43 2.75 20.78 11.09
CA LEU A 43 2.28 20.47 12.44
C LEU A 43 3.13 19.37 13.09
N HIS A 44 3.47 18.33 12.34
CA HIS A 44 4.30 17.24 12.82
C HIS A 44 5.70 17.71 13.19
N GLN A 45 6.38 18.46 12.32
CA GLN A 45 7.75 18.90 12.56
C GLN A 45 7.86 19.89 13.71
N ASN A 46 6.87 20.77 13.87
CA ASN A 46 6.86 21.76 14.95
C ASN A 46 6.22 21.25 16.25
N ARG A 47 5.90 19.95 16.35
CA ARG A 47 5.11 19.41 17.47
C ARG A 47 5.69 19.70 18.84
N TRP A 48 7.01 19.57 19.01
CA TRP A 48 7.66 19.79 20.30
C TRP A 48 7.68 21.28 20.68
N LEU A 49 7.86 22.16 19.71
CA LEU A 49 7.78 23.60 19.93
C LEU A 49 6.37 24.02 20.33
N ILE A 50 5.36 23.58 19.58
CA ILE A 50 3.95 23.90 19.86
C ILE A 50 3.53 23.35 21.22
N ARG A 51 3.88 22.08 21.53
CA ARG A 51 3.66 21.48 22.86
C ARG A 51 4.32 22.30 23.96
N SER A 52 5.57 22.71 23.77
CA SER A 52 6.32 23.49 24.77
C SER A 52 5.66 24.84 25.04
N ILE A 53 5.22 25.54 23.99
CA ILE A 53 4.50 26.81 24.12
C ILE A 53 3.18 26.61 24.87
N CYS A 54 2.38 25.61 24.47
CA CYS A 54 1.12 25.31 25.16
C CYS A 54 1.34 24.93 26.63
N CYS A 55 2.31 24.07 26.93
CA CYS A 55 2.65 23.66 28.28
C CYS A 55 3.11 24.85 29.13
N LEU A 56 3.94 25.75 28.58
CA LEU A 56 4.36 26.96 29.27
C LEU A 56 3.15 27.85 29.61
N LEU A 57 2.24 28.08 28.67
CA LEU A 57 1.03 28.88 28.90
C LEU A 57 0.10 28.22 29.94
N ILE A 58 -0.01 26.90 29.94
CA ILE A 58 -0.76 26.15 30.95
C ILE A 58 -0.12 26.36 32.33
N LEU A 59 1.20 26.20 32.46
CA LEU A 59 1.93 26.35 33.72
C LEU A 59 1.82 27.77 34.29
N LEU A 60 1.99 28.80 33.45
CA LEU A 60 1.87 30.21 33.87
C LEU A 60 0.48 30.56 34.40
N ASN A 61 -0.57 29.88 33.92
CA ASN A 61 -1.95 30.16 34.32
C ASN A 61 -2.52 29.15 35.34
N LEU A 62 -1.79 28.07 35.65
CA LEU A 62 -2.24 26.98 36.51
C LEU A 62 -2.57 27.46 37.93
N HIS A 63 -1.72 28.32 38.50
CA HIS A 63 -1.92 28.85 39.85
C HIS A 63 -3.24 29.61 39.98
N PHE A 64 -3.54 30.49 39.02
CA PHE A 64 -4.78 31.26 39.00
C PHE A 64 -6.00 30.37 38.79
N ALA A 65 -5.89 29.35 37.94
CA ALA A 65 -6.98 28.40 37.71
C ALA A 65 -7.31 27.59 38.97
N TYR A 66 -6.27 27.16 39.68
CA TYR A 66 -6.40 26.40 40.92
C TYR A 66 -7.03 27.24 42.05
N GLN A 67 -6.64 28.51 42.20
CA GLN A 67 -7.24 29.42 43.18
C GLN A 67 -8.73 29.63 42.95
N GLN A 68 -9.18 29.69 41.69
CA GLN A 68 -10.58 29.97 41.38
C GLN A 68 -11.47 28.72 41.44
N SER A 69 -11.00 27.59 40.90
CA SER A 69 -11.72 26.31 40.98
C SER A 69 -10.79 25.12 40.75
N LYS A 70 -10.20 24.61 41.83
CA LYS A 70 -9.31 23.44 41.82
C LYS A 70 -9.92 22.24 41.09
N ILE A 71 -11.14 21.83 41.46
CA ILE A 71 -11.76 20.59 40.95
C ILE A 71 -11.99 20.70 39.43
N LYS A 72 -12.59 21.79 38.95
CA LYS A 72 -12.86 21.97 37.51
C LYS A 72 -11.57 22.03 36.69
N SER A 73 -10.55 22.74 37.20
CA SER A 73 -9.26 22.88 36.52
C SER A 73 -8.51 21.56 36.41
N MET A 74 -8.55 20.73 37.47
CA MET A 74 -7.95 19.39 37.48
C MET A 74 -8.71 18.41 36.59
N LEU A 75 -10.05 18.39 36.66
CA LEU A 75 -10.87 17.50 35.83
C LEU A 75 -10.65 17.78 34.34
N PHE A 76 -10.60 19.06 33.94
CA PHE A 76 -10.36 19.41 32.54
C PHE A 76 -8.93 19.07 32.09
N LEU A 77 -7.92 19.27 32.95
CA LEU A 77 -6.55 18.84 32.67
C LEU A 77 -6.46 17.33 32.46
N VAL A 78 -7.07 16.54 33.34
CA VAL A 78 -7.11 15.08 33.23
C VAL A 78 -7.82 14.64 31.96
N PHE A 79 -8.95 15.27 31.62
CA PHE A 79 -9.65 15.02 30.37
C PHE A 79 -8.75 15.27 29.15
N VAL A 80 -8.05 16.40 29.11
CA VAL A 80 -7.14 16.73 28.00
C VAL A 80 -5.99 15.74 27.90
N ILE A 81 -5.35 15.38 29.03
CA ILE A 81 -4.29 14.37 29.05
C ILE A 81 -4.82 13.01 28.52
N PHE A 82 -6.00 12.60 28.98
CA PHE A 82 -6.64 11.37 28.52
C PHE A 82 -6.93 11.42 27.01
N SER A 83 -7.50 12.51 26.50
CA SER A 83 -7.77 12.69 25.07
C SER A 83 -6.50 12.66 24.23
N ILE A 84 -5.43 13.32 24.66
CA ILE A 84 -4.14 13.30 23.95
C ILE A 84 -3.57 11.88 23.93
N THR A 85 -3.59 11.19 25.06
CA THR A 85 -3.13 9.79 25.16
C THR A 85 -3.95 8.88 24.24
N PHE A 86 -5.26 9.08 24.19
CA PHE A 86 -6.14 8.35 23.28
C PHE A 86 -5.79 8.62 21.81
N ILE A 87 -5.61 9.89 21.43
CA ILE A 87 -5.21 10.27 20.07
C ILE A 87 -3.87 9.62 19.69
N GLU A 88 -2.86 9.70 20.57
CA GLU A 88 -1.54 9.15 20.31
C GLU A 88 -1.51 7.63 20.22
N THR A 89 -2.35 6.92 20.98
CA THR A 89 -2.29 5.45 21.05
C THR A 89 -3.29 4.77 20.11
N GLN A 90 -4.46 5.36 19.87
CA GLN A 90 -5.56 4.73 19.14
C GLN A 90 -5.76 5.28 17.73
N MET A 91 -5.15 6.43 17.40
CA MET A 91 -5.39 7.10 16.11
C MET A 91 -4.13 7.33 15.28
N MET A 92 -2.94 7.08 15.82
CA MET A 92 -1.69 7.15 15.05
C MET A 92 -1.48 5.84 14.29
N ALA A 93 -1.10 5.93 13.01
CA ALA A 93 -1.01 4.75 12.15
C ALA A 93 0.06 3.74 12.64
N ASP A 94 1.20 4.21 13.13
CA ASP A 94 2.28 3.37 13.66
C ASP A 94 1.95 2.68 15.00
N THR A 95 0.96 3.18 15.74
CA THR A 95 0.47 2.53 16.98
C THR A 95 -0.73 1.62 16.74
N MET A 96 -1.43 1.80 15.62
CA MET A 96 -2.52 0.92 15.17
C MET A 96 -2.00 -0.32 14.45
N PHE A 97 -0.90 -0.17 13.70
CA PHE A 97 -0.35 -1.21 12.81
C PHE A 97 1.12 -1.45 13.10
N TYR A 98 1.40 -2.49 13.88
CA TYR A 98 2.75 -2.81 14.31
C TYR A 98 3.55 -3.45 13.17
N GLN A 99 4.82 -3.11 13.02
CA GLN A 99 5.73 -3.85 12.14
C GLN A 99 6.09 -5.21 12.78
N PRO A 100 6.25 -6.29 11.99
CA PRO A 100 6.75 -7.55 12.52
C PRO A 100 8.21 -7.38 12.96
N LYS A 101 8.56 -7.93 14.12
CA LYS A 101 9.96 -7.89 14.62
C LYS A 101 10.89 -8.75 13.76
N GLN A 102 10.37 -9.87 13.26
CA GLN A 102 11.07 -10.80 12.39
C GLN A 102 10.07 -11.47 11.46
N LEU A 103 10.47 -11.74 10.22
CA LEU A 103 9.67 -12.53 9.29
C LEU A 103 9.89 -14.02 9.51
N ILE A 104 8.81 -14.77 9.64
CA ILE A 104 8.82 -16.22 9.68
C ILE A 104 8.68 -16.71 8.24
N LEU A 105 9.79 -17.02 7.59
CA LEU A 105 9.82 -17.55 6.23
C LEU A 105 9.99 -19.07 6.25
N LYS A 106 9.14 -19.78 5.53
CA LYS A 106 9.16 -21.25 5.44
C LYS A 106 9.17 -21.72 4.00
N ASN A 107 9.81 -22.85 3.72
CA ASN A 107 9.76 -23.46 2.40
C ASN A 107 8.33 -23.94 2.09
N SER A 108 8.04 -24.16 0.81
CA SER A 108 6.73 -24.65 0.35
C SER A 108 6.26 -25.92 1.05
N SER A 109 7.16 -26.83 1.41
CA SER A 109 6.84 -28.07 2.14
C SER A 109 6.39 -27.87 3.59
N GLU A 110 6.74 -26.74 4.20
CA GLU A 110 6.39 -26.39 5.60
C GLU A 110 5.27 -25.33 5.67
N ASN A 111 4.71 -24.95 4.52
CA ASN A 111 3.75 -23.87 4.42
C ASN A 111 2.42 -24.20 5.12
N LYS A 112 1.93 -23.25 5.92
CA LYS A 112 0.61 -23.31 6.56
C LYS A 112 -0.40 -22.34 5.95
N ILE A 113 0.04 -21.48 5.02
CA ILE A 113 -0.84 -20.52 4.34
C ILE A 113 -1.72 -21.25 3.31
N PRO A 114 -3.05 -21.07 3.34
CA PRO A 114 -3.92 -21.68 2.33
C PRO A 114 -3.53 -21.25 0.91
N LEU A 115 -3.50 -22.20 -0.03
CA LEU A 115 -3.10 -21.94 -1.42
C LEU A 115 -4.00 -20.95 -2.17
N THR A 116 -5.22 -20.73 -1.67
CA THR A 116 -6.19 -19.78 -2.23
C THR A 116 -5.92 -18.33 -1.83
N ARG A 117 -5.03 -18.08 -0.85
CA ARG A 117 -4.69 -16.72 -0.40
C ARG A 117 -3.98 -15.95 -1.50
N GLN A 118 -4.27 -14.66 -1.56
CA GLN A 118 -3.57 -13.73 -2.45
C GLN A 118 -2.23 -13.30 -1.81
N ILE A 119 -1.18 -13.26 -2.61
CA ILE A 119 0.18 -12.92 -2.19
C ILE A 119 0.74 -11.80 -3.06
N ILE A 120 1.73 -11.08 -2.53
CA ILE A 120 2.73 -10.37 -3.33
C ILE A 120 3.94 -11.29 -3.44
N GLY A 121 4.34 -11.62 -4.67
CA GLY A 121 5.45 -12.50 -4.99
C GLY A 121 6.61 -11.72 -5.58
N ILE A 122 7.82 -12.05 -5.14
CA ILE A 122 9.06 -11.45 -5.64
C ILE A 122 9.99 -12.59 -6.03
N GLN A 123 10.50 -12.55 -7.25
CA GLN A 123 11.55 -13.47 -7.70
C GLN A 123 12.72 -12.66 -8.25
N GLN A 124 13.92 -12.95 -7.74
CA GLN A 124 15.17 -12.37 -8.22
C GLN A 124 16.25 -13.44 -8.23
N GLY A 125 16.88 -13.66 -9.39
CA GLY A 125 17.85 -14.74 -9.55
C GLY A 125 17.20 -16.11 -9.27
N GLN A 126 17.76 -16.86 -8.31
CA GLN A 126 17.21 -18.16 -7.91
C GLN A 126 16.29 -18.08 -6.68
N GLU A 127 16.23 -16.93 -6.00
CA GLU A 127 15.40 -16.77 -4.81
C GLU A 127 14.02 -16.23 -5.20
N ALA A 128 12.98 -16.91 -4.70
CA ALA A 128 11.60 -16.53 -4.86
C ALA A 128 10.93 -16.52 -3.47
N LYS A 129 10.18 -15.46 -3.17
CA LYS A 129 9.47 -15.30 -1.90
C LYS A 129 8.05 -14.83 -2.11
N ALA A 130 7.13 -15.27 -1.24
CA ALA A 130 5.73 -14.88 -1.26
C ALA A 130 5.28 -14.31 0.09
N TYR A 131 4.56 -13.19 0.04
CA TYR A 131 4.07 -12.44 1.19
C TYR A 131 2.54 -12.33 1.12
N PRO A 132 1.79 -13.00 2.02
CA PRO A 132 0.32 -12.95 2.02
C PRO A 132 -0.23 -11.53 2.19
N ILE A 133 -1.17 -11.15 1.33
CA ILE A 133 -1.79 -9.82 1.34
C ILE A 133 -2.51 -9.56 2.67
N SER A 134 -3.11 -10.56 3.33
CA SER A 134 -3.66 -10.36 4.69
C SER A 134 -2.62 -9.85 5.69
N PHE A 135 -1.38 -10.31 5.60
CA PHE A 135 -0.32 -9.89 6.53
C PHE A 135 0.12 -8.48 6.20
N LEU A 136 0.33 -8.19 4.91
CA LEU A 136 0.67 -6.85 4.43
C LEU A 136 -0.46 -5.84 4.67
N THR A 137 -1.72 -6.26 4.62
CA THR A 137 -2.89 -5.42 4.91
C THR A 137 -2.92 -4.98 6.36
N TYR A 138 -2.46 -5.83 7.28
CA TYR A 138 -2.33 -5.48 8.70
C TYR A 138 -1.06 -4.65 8.96
N HIS A 139 0.10 -5.12 8.49
CA HIS A 139 1.38 -4.46 8.79
C HIS A 139 1.65 -3.20 7.94
N HIS A 140 0.93 -3.04 6.82
CA HIS A 140 1.13 -2.07 5.74
C HIS A 140 2.49 -2.15 5.02
N GLN A 141 3.53 -2.58 5.72
CA GLN A 141 4.86 -2.80 5.19
C GLN A 141 5.57 -3.93 5.96
N VAL A 142 6.40 -4.68 5.25
CA VAL A 142 7.41 -5.56 5.81
C VAL A 142 8.72 -5.36 5.08
N ARG A 143 9.84 -5.68 5.75
CA ARG A 143 11.18 -5.57 5.18
C ARG A 143 11.80 -6.96 5.08
N ASP A 144 12.41 -7.24 3.94
CA ASP A 144 13.14 -8.47 3.70
C ASP A 144 14.33 -8.20 2.75
N GLN A 145 15.21 -9.18 2.61
CA GLN A 145 16.24 -9.22 1.58
C GLN A 145 15.97 -10.38 0.62
N ILE A 146 15.93 -10.12 -0.68
CA ILE A 146 15.77 -11.15 -1.72
C ILE A 146 17.04 -11.14 -2.54
N ASN A 147 17.76 -12.27 -2.59
CA ASN A 147 19.02 -12.40 -3.32
C ASN A 147 20.04 -11.27 -3.00
N GLY A 148 20.09 -10.84 -1.73
CA GLY A 148 20.96 -9.76 -1.24
C GLY A 148 20.44 -8.33 -1.45
N GLN A 149 19.33 -8.14 -2.17
CA GLN A 149 18.70 -6.83 -2.38
C GLN A 149 17.68 -6.54 -1.29
N ASP A 150 17.80 -5.40 -0.61
CA ASP A 150 16.79 -4.91 0.33
C ASP A 150 15.48 -4.63 -0.39
N ALA A 151 14.36 -5.03 0.23
CA ALA A 151 13.01 -4.80 -0.27
C ALA A 151 12.07 -4.31 0.84
N LEU A 152 11.29 -3.29 0.50
CA LEU A 152 10.15 -2.80 1.26
C LEU A 152 8.87 -3.30 0.58
N ILE A 153 8.27 -4.35 1.12
CA ILE A 153 7.04 -4.95 0.59
C ILE A 153 5.85 -4.28 1.27
N SER A 154 5.01 -3.59 0.51
CA SER A 154 3.91 -2.79 1.05
C SER A 154 2.56 -3.09 0.44
N TYR A 155 1.50 -2.81 1.20
CA TYR A 155 0.13 -2.91 0.72
C TYR A 155 -0.77 -1.85 1.34
N CYS A 156 -1.44 -1.05 0.50
CA CYS A 156 -2.47 -0.10 0.93
C CYS A 156 -3.86 -0.76 0.88
N SER A 157 -4.45 -1.03 2.03
CA SER A 157 -5.78 -1.66 2.14
C SER A 157 -6.92 -0.82 1.57
N VAL A 158 -6.84 0.52 1.69
CA VAL A 158 -7.84 1.48 1.20
C VAL A 158 -7.71 1.71 -0.31
N CYS A 159 -6.55 1.40 -0.88
CA CYS A 159 -6.25 1.47 -2.30
C CYS A 159 -6.42 0.13 -3.01
N ARG A 160 -6.32 -0.96 -2.25
CA ARG A 160 -6.14 -2.33 -2.74
C ARG A 160 -4.87 -2.52 -3.58
N SER A 161 -3.84 -1.68 -3.40
CA SER A 161 -2.62 -1.73 -4.20
C SER A 161 -1.43 -2.29 -3.41
N GLY A 162 -0.73 -3.25 -4.02
CA GLY A 162 0.57 -3.76 -3.55
C GLY A 162 1.72 -3.08 -4.31
N ARG A 163 2.75 -2.62 -3.59
CA ARG A 163 3.96 -2.03 -4.18
C ARG A 163 5.18 -2.53 -3.43
N VAL A 164 6.25 -2.80 -4.17
CA VAL A 164 7.53 -3.19 -3.59
C VAL A 164 8.58 -2.19 -4.05
N PHE A 165 9.39 -1.71 -3.12
CA PHE A 165 10.44 -0.74 -3.39
C PHE A 165 11.79 -1.29 -2.94
N ILE A 166 12.84 -0.86 -3.62
CA ILE A 166 14.19 -0.87 -3.07
C ILE A 166 14.29 0.31 -2.11
N PRO A 167 14.44 0.10 -0.78
CA PRO A 167 14.39 1.16 0.21
C PRO A 167 15.73 1.90 0.31
N GLN A 168 16.22 2.41 -0.83
CA GLN A 168 17.45 3.19 -0.90
C GLN A 168 17.13 4.66 -1.17
N VAL A 169 17.71 5.54 -0.36
CA VAL A 169 17.59 6.99 -0.49
C VAL A 169 18.99 7.56 -0.54
N ASN A 170 19.30 8.34 -1.59
CA ASN A 170 20.65 8.88 -1.83
C ASN A 170 21.76 7.81 -1.78
N GLY A 171 21.48 6.62 -2.35
CA GLY A 171 22.43 5.50 -2.42
C GLY A 171 22.66 4.74 -1.11
N GLN A 172 21.85 4.98 -0.07
CA GLN A 172 21.96 4.27 1.21
C GLN A 172 20.64 3.61 1.57
N THR A 173 20.70 2.42 2.19
CA THR A 173 19.52 1.80 2.80
C THR A 173 18.88 2.74 3.82
N GLU A 174 17.56 2.81 3.76
CA GLU A 174 16.71 3.66 4.58
C GLU A 174 15.68 2.81 5.35
N THR A 175 15.20 3.34 6.47
CA THR A 175 14.13 2.72 7.24
C THR A 175 12.90 3.60 7.23
N PHE A 176 11.75 2.97 7.07
CA PHE A 176 10.46 3.64 6.91
C PHE A 176 9.53 3.28 8.05
N ARG A 177 8.80 4.28 8.56
CA ARG A 177 7.66 4.06 9.47
C ARG A 177 6.36 4.49 8.79
N LEU A 178 5.25 3.85 9.14
CA LEU A 178 3.93 4.26 8.65
C LEU A 178 3.52 5.55 9.39
N VAL A 179 3.08 6.57 8.65
CA VAL A 179 2.66 7.84 9.26
C VAL A 179 1.14 7.98 9.27
N GLY A 180 0.49 7.60 8.18
CA GLY A 180 -0.92 7.85 7.94
C GLY A 180 -1.23 7.69 6.46
N MET A 181 -2.09 8.56 5.94
CA MET A 181 -2.47 8.59 4.53
C MET A 181 -2.73 10.01 4.01
N ASP A 182 -2.48 10.19 2.72
CA ASP A 182 -2.84 11.35 1.91
C ASP A 182 -3.63 10.85 0.71
N GLN A 183 -4.76 11.50 0.42
CA GLN A 183 -5.69 11.09 -0.64
C GLN A 183 -6.05 9.59 -0.55
N PHE A 184 -6.26 9.09 0.68
CA PHE A 184 -6.52 7.68 0.98
C PHE A 184 -5.38 6.69 0.65
N ASN A 185 -4.20 7.15 0.24
CA ASN A 185 -3.02 6.30 0.05
C ASN A 185 -2.08 6.37 1.25
N ALA A 186 -1.56 5.21 1.66
CA ALA A 186 -0.64 5.11 2.79
C ALA A 186 0.62 5.95 2.58
N MET A 187 1.11 6.56 3.65
CA MET A 187 2.34 7.35 3.65
C MET A 187 3.37 6.76 4.61
N PHE A 188 4.62 6.75 4.17
CA PHE A 188 5.78 6.36 4.96
C PHE A 188 6.65 7.56 5.29
N GLU A 189 7.34 7.55 6.42
CA GLU A 189 8.38 8.53 6.75
C GLU A 189 9.74 7.85 6.80
N ASP A 190 10.72 8.40 6.10
CA ASP A 190 12.10 7.96 6.21
C ASP A 190 12.76 8.45 7.50
N SER A 191 13.61 7.62 8.09
CA SER A 191 14.18 7.90 9.40
C SER A 191 15.28 8.98 9.40
N LYS A 192 15.99 9.17 8.29
CA LYS A 192 17.14 10.08 8.22
C LYS A 192 16.77 11.53 7.96
N THR A 193 15.84 11.78 7.02
CA THR A 193 15.42 13.13 6.63
C THR A 193 14.04 13.49 7.15
N GLY A 194 13.22 12.49 7.49
CA GLY A 194 11.84 12.70 7.89
C GLY A 194 10.97 13.22 6.76
N SER A 195 11.27 12.88 5.50
CA SER A 195 10.38 13.16 4.36
C SER A 195 9.25 12.13 4.32
N TRP A 196 8.09 12.51 3.80
CA TRP A 196 6.96 11.59 3.68
C TRP A 196 6.79 11.10 2.25
N TRP A 197 6.67 9.79 2.10
CA TRP A 197 6.69 9.06 0.86
C TRP A 197 5.35 8.36 0.63
N ARG A 198 4.79 8.51 -0.56
CA ARG A 198 3.53 7.90 -0.95
C ARG A 198 3.75 6.43 -1.33
N GLN A 199 2.95 5.54 -0.75
CA GLN A 199 3.07 4.10 -0.98
C GLN A 199 2.75 3.69 -2.41
N GLU A 200 1.85 4.41 -3.09
CA GLU A 200 1.38 4.05 -4.43
C GLU A 200 2.48 4.07 -5.50
N ASN A 201 3.30 5.12 -5.48
CA ASN A 201 4.28 5.40 -6.53
C ASN A 201 5.71 5.54 -6.00
N GLY A 202 5.90 5.59 -4.68
CA GLY A 202 7.20 5.77 -4.06
C GLY A 202 7.71 7.21 -4.09
N GLU A 203 6.85 8.21 -4.32
CA GLU A 203 7.24 9.62 -4.36
C GLU A 203 7.33 10.23 -2.97
N ALA A 204 8.40 10.97 -2.68
CA ALA A 204 8.45 11.89 -1.54
C ALA A 204 7.55 13.10 -1.81
N ILE A 205 6.41 13.21 -1.13
CA ILE A 205 5.41 14.25 -1.40
C ILE A 205 5.57 15.50 -0.54
N THR A 206 6.32 15.40 0.56
CA THR A 206 6.67 16.53 1.43
C THR A 206 7.95 16.26 2.22
N GLY A 207 8.54 17.31 2.78
CA GLY A 207 9.83 17.27 3.48
C GLY A 207 11.05 17.52 2.60
N PRO A 208 12.27 17.34 3.14
CA PRO A 208 13.52 17.68 2.47
C PRO A 208 13.75 17.02 1.10
N LEU A 209 13.18 15.84 0.87
CA LEU A 209 13.38 15.07 -0.35
C LEU A 209 12.19 15.16 -1.32
N LYS A 210 11.29 16.14 -1.16
CA LYS A 210 10.10 16.31 -2.00
C LYS A 210 10.43 16.20 -3.51
N GLY A 211 9.69 15.34 -4.20
CA GLY A 211 9.85 15.03 -5.63
C GLY A 211 10.81 13.87 -5.95
N GLN A 212 11.54 13.34 -4.97
CA GLN A 212 12.33 12.11 -5.18
C GLN A 212 11.43 10.88 -5.29
N MET A 213 11.91 9.86 -6.00
CA MET A 213 11.20 8.60 -6.24
C MET A 213 12.02 7.43 -5.68
N LEU A 214 11.35 6.50 -4.99
CA LEU A 214 11.90 5.18 -4.69
C LEU A 214 11.90 4.32 -5.95
N GLU A 215 12.94 3.50 -6.11
CA GLU A 215 12.99 2.52 -7.18
C GLU A 215 12.01 1.38 -6.90
N LEU A 216 11.18 1.05 -7.88
CA LEU A 216 10.27 -0.09 -7.80
C LEU A 216 11.06 -1.38 -7.93
N PHE A 217 10.78 -2.33 -7.04
CA PHE A 217 11.22 -3.71 -7.17
C PHE A 217 10.10 -4.49 -7.88
N PRO A 218 10.37 -5.12 -9.04
CA PRO A 218 9.39 -5.99 -9.71
C PRO A 218 8.76 -7.01 -8.77
N SER A 219 7.43 -7.05 -8.77
CA SER A 219 6.63 -7.98 -7.98
C SER A 219 5.35 -8.33 -8.72
N THR A 220 4.74 -9.46 -8.38
CA THR A 220 3.49 -9.91 -8.97
C THR A 220 2.47 -10.22 -7.88
N GLN A 221 1.21 -9.87 -8.12
CA GLN A 221 0.11 -10.31 -7.26
C GLN A 221 -0.55 -11.55 -7.87
N LEU A 222 -0.53 -12.66 -7.14
CA LEU A 222 -1.15 -13.93 -7.54
C LEU A 222 -1.76 -14.64 -6.34
N SER A 223 -2.52 -15.70 -6.58
CA SER A 223 -2.80 -16.74 -5.61
C SER A 223 -1.52 -17.49 -5.26
N LEU A 224 -1.43 -17.97 -4.02
CA LEU A 224 -0.28 -18.77 -3.60
C LEU A 224 -0.16 -20.07 -4.42
N ALA A 225 -1.27 -20.67 -4.84
CA ALA A 225 -1.29 -21.82 -5.76
C ALA A 225 -0.55 -21.51 -7.07
N GLN A 226 -0.95 -20.42 -7.75
CA GLN A 226 -0.36 -20.03 -9.03
C GLN A 226 1.10 -19.62 -8.88
N TRP A 227 1.45 -18.95 -7.78
CA TRP A 227 2.83 -18.60 -7.47
C TRP A 227 3.72 -19.84 -7.30
N LEU A 228 3.29 -20.84 -6.53
CA LEU A 228 4.07 -22.06 -6.30
C LEU A 228 4.14 -22.96 -7.53
N ALA A 229 3.17 -22.88 -8.45
CA ALA A 229 3.27 -23.53 -9.75
C ALA A 229 4.42 -22.96 -10.60
N LEU A 230 4.68 -21.65 -10.50
CA LEU A 230 5.80 -20.98 -11.18
C LEU A 230 7.13 -21.12 -10.42
N TYR A 231 7.08 -21.06 -9.09
CA TYR A 231 8.25 -21.00 -8.21
C TYR A 231 8.11 -21.99 -7.03
N PRO A 232 8.25 -23.31 -7.27
CA PRO A 232 7.95 -24.35 -6.28
C PRO A 232 8.87 -24.34 -5.06
N ASN A 233 10.09 -23.81 -5.20
CA ASN A 233 11.08 -23.70 -4.13
C ASN A 233 11.00 -22.37 -3.36
N SER A 234 9.89 -21.63 -3.50
CA SER A 234 9.73 -20.34 -2.82
C SER A 234 9.73 -20.48 -1.30
N LYS A 235 10.20 -19.42 -0.62
CA LYS A 235 9.91 -19.19 0.79
C LYS A 235 8.63 -18.38 0.94
N ILE A 236 7.78 -18.76 1.89
CA ILE A 236 6.47 -18.15 2.12
C ILE A 236 6.45 -17.57 3.54
N MET A 237 6.08 -16.30 3.66
CA MET A 237 5.84 -15.67 4.95
C MET A 237 4.68 -16.35 5.65
N GLN A 238 4.93 -16.80 6.88
CA GLN A 238 3.96 -17.45 7.77
C GLN A 238 3.38 -16.43 8.75
N ALA A 239 2.22 -16.76 9.31
CA ALA A 239 1.59 -15.94 10.33
C ALA A 239 2.47 -15.83 11.58
N ASP A 240 2.66 -14.62 12.08
CA ASP A 240 3.14 -14.40 13.42
C ASP A 240 2.00 -14.69 14.42
N PRO A 241 2.19 -15.65 15.36
CA PRO A 241 1.18 -16.01 16.34
C PRO A 241 0.62 -14.83 17.15
N ALA A 242 1.41 -13.76 17.32
CA ALA A 242 0.98 -12.57 18.04
C ALA A 242 -0.17 -11.80 17.34
N PHE A 243 -0.38 -12.02 16.04
CA PHE A 243 -1.32 -11.25 15.21
C PHE A 243 -2.37 -12.12 14.49
N ASN A 244 -2.49 -13.41 14.83
CA ASN A 244 -3.42 -14.34 14.17
C ASN A 244 -4.86 -13.80 14.07
N SER A 245 -5.39 -13.23 15.18
CA SER A 245 -6.74 -12.67 15.21
C SER A 245 -6.93 -11.51 14.24
N SER A 246 -5.89 -10.71 14.00
CA SER A 246 -5.90 -9.62 13.03
C SER A 246 -5.93 -10.16 11.60
N TYR A 247 -5.16 -11.20 11.30
CA TYR A 247 -5.07 -11.77 9.95
C TYR A 247 -6.33 -12.49 9.49
N ASP A 248 -6.99 -13.24 10.37
CA ASP A 248 -8.19 -14.04 10.02
C ASP A 248 -9.34 -13.16 9.51
N SER A 249 -9.47 -11.95 10.07
CA SER A 249 -10.48 -10.98 9.66
C SER A 249 -10.31 -10.45 8.22
N LEU A 250 -9.10 -10.57 7.66
CA LEU A 250 -8.71 -9.96 6.39
C LEU A 250 -8.92 -10.86 5.17
N ALA A 251 -9.26 -12.15 5.37
CA ALA A 251 -9.60 -13.05 4.28
C ALA A 251 -10.80 -12.56 3.45
N LEU A 252 -11.79 -11.91 4.10
CA LEU A 252 -12.94 -11.32 3.42
C LEU A 252 -12.55 -10.14 2.54
N PHE A 253 -11.53 -9.37 2.92
CA PHE A 253 -11.03 -8.26 2.12
C PHE A 253 -10.38 -8.74 0.82
N GLU A 254 -9.55 -9.79 0.88
CA GLU A 254 -8.93 -10.38 -0.31
C GLU A 254 -9.97 -10.80 -1.37
N GLN A 255 -11.12 -11.33 -0.90
CA GLN A 255 -12.23 -11.79 -1.73
C GLN A 255 -13.23 -10.70 -2.15
N GLY A 256 -12.99 -9.44 -1.81
CA GLY A 256 -13.92 -8.33 -2.10
C GLY A 256 -15.21 -8.36 -1.27
N LYS A 257 -15.24 -9.13 -0.18
CA LYS A 257 -16.40 -9.32 0.71
C LYS A 257 -16.31 -8.49 2.00
N SER A 258 -15.31 -7.61 2.12
CA SER A 258 -15.21 -6.69 3.24
C SER A 258 -16.42 -5.74 3.28
N LYS A 259 -16.91 -5.44 4.49
CA LYS A 259 -18.03 -4.52 4.72
C LYS A 259 -17.60 -3.14 5.23
N GLY A 260 -16.30 -2.94 5.45
CA GLY A 260 -15.75 -1.68 5.96
C GLY A 260 -15.99 -0.53 4.97
N SER A 261 -16.30 0.66 5.47
CA SER A 261 -16.57 1.83 4.62
C SER A 261 -15.40 2.18 3.70
N LEU A 262 -14.16 1.97 4.16
CA LEU A 262 -12.92 2.21 3.42
C LEU A 262 -12.52 1.06 2.49
N THR A 263 -12.95 -0.17 2.78
CA THR A 263 -12.39 -1.39 2.16
C THR A 263 -13.43 -2.25 1.44
N LYS A 264 -14.72 -1.88 1.48
CA LYS A 264 -15.77 -2.55 0.72
C LYS A 264 -15.48 -2.48 -0.78
N THR A 265 -15.90 -3.50 -1.51
CA THR A 265 -15.78 -3.52 -2.98
C THR A 265 -17.11 -3.15 -3.62
N ASP A 266 -17.06 -2.30 -4.64
CA ASP A 266 -18.20 -2.04 -5.51
C ASP A 266 -18.25 -3.14 -6.58
N THR A 267 -19.36 -3.89 -6.65
CA THR A 267 -19.48 -5.05 -7.56
C THR A 267 -19.74 -4.65 -9.01
N SER A 268 -20.32 -3.47 -9.23
CA SER A 268 -20.43 -2.85 -10.55
C SER A 268 -19.08 -2.32 -11.02
N SER A 269 -18.90 -2.13 -12.31
CA SER A 269 -17.70 -1.48 -12.87
C SER A 269 -17.67 0.01 -12.57
N TRP A 270 -16.47 0.58 -12.47
CA TRP A 270 -16.20 2.04 -12.42
C TRP A 270 -16.80 2.84 -11.25
N GLY A 271 -17.30 2.17 -10.21
CA GLY A 271 -17.50 2.77 -8.89
C GLY A 271 -16.15 3.09 -8.22
N GLU A 272 -16.17 3.93 -7.19
CA GLU A 272 -14.94 4.34 -6.47
C GLU A 272 -14.11 3.14 -6.02
N LYS A 273 -14.77 2.09 -5.52
CA LYS A 273 -14.13 0.87 -5.02
C LYS A 273 -14.35 -0.34 -5.95
N SER A 274 -14.58 -0.08 -7.23
CA SER A 274 -14.53 -1.13 -8.25
C SER A 274 -13.09 -1.56 -8.48
N TRP A 275 -12.88 -2.84 -8.76
CA TRP A 275 -11.55 -3.36 -9.06
C TRP A 275 -11.18 -3.03 -10.50
N VAL A 276 -9.96 -2.56 -10.68
CA VAL A 276 -9.32 -2.37 -11.99
C VAL A 276 -7.96 -3.03 -11.98
N ILE A 277 -7.45 -3.37 -13.16
CA ILE A 277 -6.03 -3.65 -13.34
C ILE A 277 -5.39 -2.41 -13.95
N GLY A 278 -4.53 -1.76 -13.19
CA GLY A 278 -3.70 -0.65 -13.63
C GLY A 278 -2.42 -1.14 -14.29
N ILE A 279 -2.11 -0.61 -15.46
CA ILE A 279 -0.86 -0.87 -16.21
C ILE A 279 -0.28 0.46 -16.65
N SER A 280 0.99 0.68 -16.32
CA SER A 280 1.74 1.88 -16.68
C SER A 280 2.97 1.49 -17.48
N LYS A 281 3.20 2.20 -18.59
CA LYS A 281 4.44 2.09 -19.34
C LYS A 281 4.80 3.46 -19.91
N ASN A 282 6.03 3.90 -19.66
CA ASN A 282 6.44 5.28 -19.91
C ASN A 282 5.48 6.26 -19.20
N ASN A 283 4.94 7.24 -19.92
CA ASN A 283 3.94 8.19 -19.40
C ASN A 283 2.52 7.84 -19.85
N GLU A 284 2.29 6.61 -20.33
CA GLU A 284 0.96 6.13 -20.67
C GLU A 284 0.42 5.20 -19.58
N HIS A 285 -0.84 5.44 -19.24
CA HIS A 285 -1.53 4.71 -18.18
C HIS A 285 -2.82 4.11 -18.72
N LEU A 286 -3.10 2.90 -18.26
CA LEU A 286 -4.26 2.12 -18.66
C LEU A 286 -4.94 1.56 -17.41
N ALA A 287 -6.25 1.70 -17.34
CA ALA A 287 -7.09 0.99 -16.39
C ALA A 287 -7.99 0.00 -17.15
N ILE A 288 -7.93 -1.27 -16.77
CA ILE A 288 -8.77 -2.33 -17.32
C ILE A 288 -9.83 -2.69 -16.27
N ASP A 289 -11.11 -2.64 -16.64
CA ASP A 289 -12.20 -3.10 -15.76
C ASP A 289 -12.03 -4.58 -15.41
N TRP A 290 -11.96 -4.89 -14.11
CA TRP A 290 -11.88 -6.28 -13.65
C TRP A 290 -13.08 -7.10 -14.12
N ASN A 291 -14.28 -6.53 -14.12
CA ASN A 291 -15.49 -7.25 -14.55
C ASN A 291 -15.45 -7.56 -16.05
N ARG A 292 -14.88 -6.67 -16.87
CA ARG A 292 -14.64 -6.91 -18.28
C ARG A 292 -13.63 -8.03 -18.49
N LEU A 293 -12.49 -7.98 -17.80
CA LEU A 293 -11.48 -9.04 -17.86
C LEU A 293 -12.05 -10.39 -17.41
N GLN A 294 -12.93 -10.41 -16.41
CA GLN A 294 -13.64 -11.63 -15.98
C GLN A 294 -14.56 -12.20 -17.06
N ARG A 295 -15.18 -11.38 -17.91
CA ARG A 295 -16.04 -11.88 -19.00
C ARG A 295 -15.23 -12.29 -20.22
N GLU A 296 -14.29 -11.46 -20.64
CA GLU A 296 -13.53 -11.64 -21.88
C GLU A 296 -12.34 -12.59 -21.70
N LYS A 297 -11.87 -12.80 -20.47
CA LYS A 297 -10.69 -13.59 -20.06
C LYS A 297 -9.36 -13.08 -20.62
N GLN A 298 -9.42 -12.27 -21.67
CA GLN A 298 -8.27 -11.79 -22.36
C GLN A 298 -8.61 -10.48 -23.06
N ILE A 299 -7.73 -9.49 -22.94
CA ILE A 299 -7.90 -8.17 -23.56
C ILE A 299 -6.59 -7.78 -24.21
N VAL A 300 -6.63 -7.47 -25.50
CA VAL A 300 -5.51 -6.94 -26.28
C VAL A 300 -5.63 -5.42 -26.32
N PHE A 301 -4.50 -4.73 -26.15
CA PHE A 301 -4.43 -3.27 -26.14
C PHE A 301 -3.07 -2.79 -26.67
N ASN A 302 -2.98 -1.50 -26.99
CA ASN A 302 -1.71 -0.88 -27.35
C ASN A 302 -1.28 0.08 -26.23
N LEU A 303 -0.03 -0.04 -25.76
CA LEU A 303 0.53 0.81 -24.71
C LEU A 303 1.98 1.17 -25.03
N GLY A 304 2.29 2.46 -25.09
CA GLY A 304 3.63 2.93 -25.46
C GLY A 304 4.03 2.52 -26.88
N GLY A 305 3.06 2.45 -27.80
CA GLY A 305 3.26 2.05 -29.20
C GLY A 305 3.41 0.54 -29.44
N GLN A 306 3.36 -0.29 -28.39
CA GLN A 306 3.57 -1.74 -28.48
C GLN A 306 2.26 -2.51 -28.31
N ASN A 307 2.14 -3.66 -28.97
CA ASN A 307 1.01 -4.55 -28.78
C ASN A 307 1.18 -5.31 -27.47
N CYS A 308 0.16 -5.22 -26.63
CA CYS A 308 0.14 -5.81 -25.30
C CYS A 308 -1.15 -6.60 -25.11
N PHE A 309 -1.15 -7.52 -24.16
CA PHE A 309 -2.37 -8.16 -23.72
C PHE A 309 -2.32 -8.46 -22.23
N ILE A 310 -3.50 -8.58 -21.65
CA ILE A 310 -3.70 -9.17 -20.33
C ILE A 310 -4.54 -10.43 -20.48
N THR A 311 -4.22 -11.45 -19.71
CA THR A 311 -4.97 -12.70 -19.65
C THR A 311 -5.27 -13.08 -18.21
N LEU A 312 -6.45 -13.64 -17.98
CA LEU A 312 -6.90 -14.19 -16.71
C LEU A 312 -6.74 -15.71 -16.76
N THR A 313 -6.13 -16.29 -15.72
CA THR A 313 -5.92 -17.74 -15.63
C THR A 313 -7.25 -18.50 -15.60
N THR A 314 -7.18 -19.82 -15.82
CA THR A 314 -8.37 -20.69 -15.78
C THR A 314 -9.08 -20.71 -14.42
N SER A 315 -8.38 -20.34 -13.34
CA SER A 315 -8.97 -20.19 -12.00
C SER A 315 -9.86 -18.95 -11.85
N ASN A 316 -9.80 -18.02 -12.82
CA ASN A 316 -10.43 -16.70 -12.78
C ASN A 316 -9.97 -15.80 -11.62
N ALA A 317 -8.87 -16.13 -10.96
CA ALA A 317 -8.36 -15.36 -9.83
C ALA A 317 -7.09 -14.58 -10.17
N ASP A 318 -6.27 -15.10 -11.08
CA ASP A 318 -4.92 -14.62 -11.33
C ASP A 318 -4.81 -14.04 -12.73
N TYR A 319 -3.94 -13.05 -12.91
CA TYR A 319 -3.77 -12.37 -14.19
C TYR A 319 -2.29 -12.18 -14.54
N PHE A 320 -2.02 -12.13 -15.84
CA PHE A 320 -0.69 -11.85 -16.39
C PHE A 320 -0.82 -10.87 -17.53
N ALA A 321 0.03 -9.85 -17.53
CA ALA A 321 0.11 -8.85 -18.59
C ALA A 321 1.45 -8.95 -19.30
N PHE A 322 1.43 -8.86 -20.63
CA PHE A 322 2.60 -8.98 -21.47
C PHE A 322 2.59 -7.94 -22.58
N GLU A 323 3.79 -7.49 -22.90
CA GLU A 323 4.14 -6.87 -24.17
C GLU A 323 4.63 -7.96 -25.12
N VAL A 324 4.20 -7.85 -26.38
CA VAL A 324 4.56 -8.77 -27.45
C VAL A 324 5.55 -8.06 -28.38
N PRO A 325 6.84 -8.47 -28.42
CA PRO A 325 7.86 -7.77 -29.20
C PRO A 325 7.80 -8.09 -30.71
N PHE A 326 6.75 -8.77 -31.16
CA PHE A 326 6.57 -9.22 -32.54
C PHE A 326 5.09 -9.15 -32.95
N GLU A 327 4.86 -9.17 -34.26
CA GLU A 327 3.52 -9.21 -34.85
C GLU A 327 2.83 -10.55 -34.55
N PHE A 328 1.54 -10.49 -34.22
CA PHE A 328 0.68 -11.66 -34.04
C PHE A 328 -0.73 -11.34 -34.53
N LYS A 329 -1.49 -12.37 -34.96
CA LYS A 329 -2.87 -12.19 -35.41
C LYS A 329 -3.89 -12.69 -34.41
N ASN A 330 -3.62 -13.86 -33.82
CA ASN A 330 -4.55 -14.54 -32.94
C ASN A 330 -3.89 -14.81 -31.60
N ILE A 331 -4.71 -14.74 -30.56
CA ILE A 331 -4.30 -15.04 -29.21
C ILE A 331 -5.40 -15.81 -28.49
N ASN A 332 -5.02 -16.83 -27.73
CA ASN A 332 -5.93 -17.63 -26.93
C ASN A 332 -5.22 -18.17 -25.68
N LEU A 333 -5.98 -18.43 -24.62
CA LEU A 333 -5.49 -19.13 -23.43
C LEU A 333 -6.19 -20.49 -23.32
N LYS A 334 -5.42 -21.57 -23.25
CA LYS A 334 -5.95 -22.92 -23.01
C LYS A 334 -5.11 -23.63 -21.95
N GLN A 335 -5.76 -24.04 -20.86
CA GLN A 335 -5.10 -24.72 -19.73
C GLN A 335 -3.86 -23.97 -19.24
N ASP A 336 -3.99 -22.65 -19.05
CA ASP A 336 -2.91 -21.77 -18.59
C ASP A 336 -1.65 -21.78 -19.50
N THR A 337 -1.81 -22.19 -20.75
CA THR A 337 -0.84 -22.00 -21.83
C THR A 337 -1.35 -20.92 -22.76
N ILE A 338 -0.52 -19.91 -23.02
CA ILE A 338 -0.82 -18.82 -23.93
C ILE A 338 -0.46 -19.27 -25.34
N PHE A 339 -1.38 -19.14 -26.28
CA PHE A 339 -1.18 -19.41 -27.70
C PHE A 339 -1.16 -18.07 -28.44
N LEU A 340 -0.04 -17.74 -29.08
CA LEU A 340 0.06 -16.64 -30.04
C LEU A 340 0.29 -17.24 -31.43
N ASP A 341 -0.75 -17.18 -32.24
CA ASP A 341 -0.84 -17.92 -33.50
C ASP A 341 -0.52 -19.42 -33.32
N GLN A 342 0.65 -19.87 -33.76
CA GLN A 342 1.10 -21.27 -33.66
C GLN A 342 2.06 -21.53 -32.49
N PHE A 343 2.51 -20.51 -31.78
CA PHE A 343 3.51 -20.62 -30.72
C PHE A 343 2.85 -20.66 -29.35
N ARG A 344 3.36 -21.54 -28.47
CA ARG A 344 2.93 -21.66 -27.09
C ARG A 344 3.88 -20.96 -26.14
N TYR A 345 3.33 -20.36 -25.10
CA TYR A 345 4.05 -19.66 -24.06
C TYR A 345 3.52 -20.08 -22.69
N SER A 346 4.42 -20.21 -21.73
CA SER A 346 4.05 -20.36 -20.32
C SER A 346 3.65 -19.02 -19.70
N LEU A 347 2.96 -19.05 -18.57
CA LEU A 347 2.52 -17.85 -17.83
C LEU A 347 3.67 -16.97 -17.29
N ASN A 348 4.93 -17.38 -17.41
CA ASN A 348 6.08 -16.52 -17.14
C ASN A 348 6.63 -15.83 -18.41
N GLY A 349 5.92 -15.94 -19.54
CA GLY A 349 6.27 -15.33 -20.81
C GLY A 349 7.30 -16.09 -21.65
N LYS A 350 7.81 -17.23 -21.19
CA LYS A 350 8.77 -18.04 -21.96
C LYS A 350 8.08 -18.79 -23.09
N CYS A 351 8.67 -18.73 -24.28
CA CYS A 351 8.22 -19.54 -25.42
C CYS A 351 8.57 -21.01 -25.19
N ILE A 352 7.60 -21.90 -25.38
CA ILE A 352 7.73 -23.35 -25.22
C ILE A 352 8.22 -23.99 -26.52
N ASP A 353 7.79 -23.45 -27.67
CA ASP A 353 8.05 -24.02 -29.00
C ASP A 353 9.25 -23.37 -29.72
N CYS A 354 9.86 -22.35 -29.12
CA CYS A 354 11.00 -21.64 -29.70
C CYS A 354 12.31 -22.34 -29.31
N PRO A 355 13.36 -22.28 -30.15
CA PRO A 355 14.69 -22.71 -29.76
C PRO A 355 15.14 -21.98 -28.48
N GLU A 356 15.64 -22.71 -27.47
CA GLU A 356 15.98 -22.15 -26.14
C GLU A 356 16.95 -20.95 -26.20
N THR A 357 17.71 -20.83 -27.28
CA THR A 357 18.71 -19.77 -27.48
C THR A 357 18.12 -18.46 -28.01
N ASP A 358 16.86 -18.43 -28.45
CA ASP A 358 16.25 -17.24 -29.05
C ASP A 358 15.34 -16.51 -28.06
N ALA A 359 15.96 -15.84 -27.08
CA ALA A 359 15.26 -15.05 -26.08
C ALA A 359 14.45 -13.87 -26.66
N SER A 360 14.74 -13.47 -27.91
CA SER A 360 14.00 -12.39 -28.60
C SER A 360 12.54 -12.74 -28.86
N LYS A 361 12.19 -14.04 -28.80
CA LYS A 361 10.83 -14.52 -28.97
C LYS A 361 10.04 -14.64 -27.67
N ASN A 362 10.63 -14.38 -26.51
CA ASN A 362 9.88 -14.40 -25.25
C ASN A 362 8.97 -13.17 -25.13
N LEU A 363 7.87 -13.33 -24.39
CA LEU A 363 7.02 -12.22 -24.00
C LEU A 363 7.69 -11.41 -22.89
N ILE A 364 7.50 -10.09 -22.95
CA ILE A 364 8.02 -9.17 -21.94
C ILE A 364 6.92 -8.98 -20.91
N SER A 365 7.17 -9.36 -19.66
CA SER A 365 6.19 -9.17 -18.58
C SER A 365 5.97 -7.67 -18.33
N LEU A 366 4.71 -7.26 -18.26
CA LEU A 366 4.32 -5.91 -17.90
C LEU A 366 3.88 -5.86 -16.44
N PRO A 367 4.41 -4.91 -15.64
CA PRO A 367 3.88 -4.63 -14.31
C PRO A 367 2.40 -4.27 -14.40
N ALA A 368 1.59 -5.03 -13.67
CA ALA A 368 0.15 -4.86 -13.62
C ALA A 368 -0.31 -4.98 -12.17
N TYR A 369 -1.22 -4.10 -11.76
CA TYR A 369 -1.61 -3.99 -10.37
C TYR A 369 -3.14 -3.98 -10.26
N GLN A 370 -3.69 -4.94 -9.52
CA GLN A 370 -5.09 -4.92 -9.16
C GLN A 370 -5.28 -3.92 -8.02
N GLU A 371 -6.19 -2.95 -8.20
CA GLU A 371 -6.47 -1.93 -7.20
C GLU A 371 -7.89 -1.37 -7.34
N PHE A 372 -8.28 -0.48 -6.43
CA PHE A 372 -9.54 0.25 -6.55
C PHE A 372 -9.42 1.40 -7.55
N TRP A 373 -10.49 1.62 -8.32
CA TRP A 373 -10.55 2.68 -9.32
C TRP A 373 -10.24 4.08 -8.77
N HIS A 374 -10.74 4.42 -7.58
CA HIS A 374 -10.46 5.72 -6.95
C HIS A 374 -8.97 5.94 -6.71
N SER A 375 -8.23 4.88 -6.34
CA SER A 375 -6.78 4.93 -6.14
C SER A 375 -6.10 5.18 -7.47
N TRP A 376 -6.31 4.29 -8.43
CA TRP A 376 -5.62 4.34 -9.72
C TRP A 376 -5.77 5.71 -10.39
N ARG A 377 -7.00 6.21 -10.52
CA ARG A 377 -7.28 7.47 -11.21
C ARG A 377 -6.70 8.70 -10.48
N THR A 378 -6.53 8.63 -9.16
CA THR A 378 -5.98 9.73 -8.36
C THR A 378 -4.50 9.96 -8.73
N PHE A 379 -3.77 8.88 -8.97
CA PHE A 379 -2.33 8.94 -9.27
C PHE A 379 -2.03 8.80 -10.77
N HIS A 380 -3.01 8.43 -11.58
CA HIS A 380 -2.92 8.26 -13.03
C HIS A 380 -4.13 8.90 -13.74
N SER A 381 -4.32 10.21 -13.55
CA SER A 381 -5.51 10.95 -14.00
C SER A 381 -5.77 10.92 -15.52
N ASN A 382 -4.71 10.74 -16.32
CA ASN A 382 -4.79 10.66 -17.78
C ASN A 382 -4.95 9.22 -18.31
N SER A 383 -5.38 8.28 -17.46
CA SER A 383 -5.52 6.88 -17.84
C SER A 383 -6.55 6.67 -18.94
N ARG A 384 -6.19 5.88 -19.95
CA ARG A 384 -7.15 5.29 -20.88
C ARG A 384 -7.92 4.19 -20.14
N ILE A 385 -9.20 4.06 -20.44
CA ILE A 385 -10.10 3.10 -19.81
C ILE A 385 -10.45 2.02 -20.84
N TYR A 386 -10.33 0.75 -20.46
CA TYR A 386 -10.71 -0.42 -21.25
C TYR A 386 -11.77 -1.25 -20.53
#